data_AF-A9BHX3-F1
#
_entry.id   AF-A9BHX3-F1
#
_cell.length_a   1.000
_cell.length_b   1.000
_cell.length_c   1.000
_cell.angle_alpha   90.00
_cell.angle_beta   90.00
_cell.angle_gamma   90.00
#
_symmetry.space_group_name_H-M   'P 1'
#
loop_
_entity.id
_entity.type
_entity.pdbx_description
1 polymer ?
#
loop_
_entity_poly.entity_id
_entity_poly.type
_entity_poly.pdbx_seq_one_letter_code
_entity_poly.pdbx_strand_id
1 'polypeptide(L)'
;MPNKKSAEKRVRQSEQRRQKNRGYQKRIKEISKEIDKKIHENAEREELMQLLSKSFKIIDTAKSHGAVHKNYAARKKSKLHLKVKKYLGEMAPESSPVNE
;
A
#
# COMPACT_ATOMS: atom_id res chain seq x y z
N MET A 1 5.18 27.08 -21.81
CA MET A 1 4.47 27.83 -20.75
C MET A 1 2.96 27.80 -21.03
N PRO A 2 2.07 27.90 -20.04
CA PRO A 2 0.63 27.91 -20.27
C PRO A 2 0.19 29.19 -20.99
N ASN A 3 -0.39 29.06 -22.19
CA ASN A 3 -0.80 30.23 -23.00
C ASN A 3 -2.19 30.79 -22.62
N LYS A 4 -2.92 30.12 -21.71
CA LYS A 4 -4.25 30.52 -21.25
C LYS A 4 -4.28 30.56 -19.72
N LYS A 5 -4.98 31.53 -19.13
CA LYS A 5 -5.16 31.66 -17.66
C LYS A 5 -5.69 30.36 -17.02
N SER A 6 -6.59 29.66 -17.71
CA SER A 6 -7.11 28.36 -17.27
C SER A 6 -6.03 27.28 -17.22
N ALA A 7 -5.11 27.26 -18.18
CA ALA A 7 -4.01 26.30 -18.22
C ALA A 7 -3.02 26.53 -17.07
N GLU A 8 -2.67 27.78 -16.77
CA GLU A 8 -1.80 28.13 -15.63
C GLU A 8 -2.41 27.69 -14.29
N LYS A 9 -3.72 27.92 -14.09
CA LYS A 9 -4.45 27.42 -12.91
C LYS A 9 -4.38 25.90 -12.80
N ARG A 10 -4.54 25.18 -13.93
CA ARG A 10 -4.51 23.71 -13.94
C ARG A 10 -3.12 23.16 -13.62
N VAL A 11 -2.05 23.82 -14.06
CA VAL A 11 -0.67 23.47 -13.68
C VAL A 11 -0.47 23.60 -12.18
N ARG A 12 -0.84 24.74 -11.58
CA ARG A 12 -0.74 24.94 -10.12
C ARG A 12 -1.51 23.87 -9.32
N GLN A 13 -2.74 23.57 -9.76
CA GLN A 13 -3.57 22.54 -9.10
C GLN A 13 -2.97 21.13 -9.26
N SER A 14 -2.44 20.79 -10.43
CA SER A 14 -1.89 19.46 -10.69
C SER A 14 -0.62 19.22 -9.89
N GLU A 15 0.23 20.23 -9.72
CA GLU A 15 1.43 20.16 -8.88
C GLU A 15 1.10 19.90 -7.42
N GLN A 16 0.15 20.65 -6.86
CA GLN A 16 -0.30 20.44 -5.47
C GLN A 16 -0.88 19.03 -5.27
N ARG A 17 -1.72 18.55 -6.19
CA ARG A 17 -2.27 17.19 -6.16
C ARG A 17 -1.18 16.13 -6.29
N ARG A 18 -0.21 16.35 -7.17
CA ARG A 18 0.93 15.45 -7.39
C ARG A 18 1.77 15.30 -6.12
N GLN A 19 2.06 16.39 -5.40
CA GLN A 19 2.79 16.34 -4.13
C GLN A 19 2.04 15.52 -3.08
N LYS A 20 0.73 15.76 -2.91
CA LYS A 20 -0.13 15.00 -1.98
C LYS A 20 -0.17 13.51 -2.33
N ASN A 21 -0.45 13.17 -3.60
CA ASN A 21 -0.53 11.78 -4.06
C ASN A 21 0.82 11.05 -3.93
N ARG A 22 1.92 11.74 -4.24
CA ARG A 22 3.28 11.22 -4.03
C ARG A 22 3.54 10.92 -2.56
N GLY A 23 3.09 11.78 -1.64
CA GLY A 23 3.19 11.54 -0.19
C GLY A 23 2.49 10.24 0.23
N TYR A 24 1.25 10.03 -0.21
CA TYR A 24 0.51 8.79 0.08
C TYR A 24 1.19 7.55 -0.52
N GLN A 25 1.63 7.60 -1.77
CA GLN A 25 2.34 6.49 -2.42
C GLN A 25 3.66 6.17 -1.71
N LYS A 26 4.41 7.21 -1.29
CA LYS A 26 5.66 7.05 -0.52
C LYS A 26 5.40 6.34 0.79
N ARG A 27 4.39 6.75 1.57
CA ARG A 27 4.00 6.09 2.83
C ARG A 27 3.65 4.61 2.64
N ILE A 28 2.87 4.28 1.59
CA ILE A 28 2.53 2.87 1.27
C ILE A 28 3.80 2.07 0.93
N LYS A 29 4.76 2.67 0.20
CA LYS A 29 6.04 2.03 -0.12
C LYS A 29 6.90 1.82 1.13
N GLU A 30 6.96 2.82 2.01
CA GLU A 30 7.74 2.77 3.25
C GLU A 30 7.22 1.69 4.19
N ILE A 31 5.92 1.65 4.49
CA ILE A 31 5.36 0.62 5.37
C ILE A 31 5.51 -0.79 4.80
N SER A 32 5.45 -0.93 3.47
CA SER A 32 5.72 -2.24 2.82
C SER A 32 7.16 -2.68 3.04
N LYS A 33 8.13 -1.75 2.92
CA LYS A 33 9.54 -2.03 3.17
C LYS A 33 9.82 -2.30 4.64
N GLU A 34 9.12 -1.61 5.54
CA GLU A 34 9.21 -1.82 6.99
C GLU A 34 8.78 -3.24 7.35
N ILE A 35 7.65 -3.72 6.83
CA ILE A 35 7.22 -5.11 6.99
C ILE A 35 8.26 -6.09 6.41
N ASP A 36 8.79 -5.83 5.22
CA ASP A 36 9.81 -6.69 4.60
C ASP A 36 11.09 -6.77 5.46
N LYS A 37 11.57 -5.63 5.97
CA LYS A 37 12.71 -5.58 6.89
C LYS A 37 12.46 -6.38 8.16
N LYS A 38 11.28 -6.21 8.78
CA LYS A 38 10.93 -6.89 10.02
C LYS A 38 10.80 -8.40 9.86
N ILE A 39 10.30 -8.85 8.71
CA ILE A 39 10.33 -10.27 8.33
C ILE A 39 11.78 -10.78 8.23
N HIS A 40 12.69 -10.00 7.63
CA HIS A 40 14.11 -10.36 7.55
C HIS A 40 14.84 -10.35 8.91
N GLU A 41 14.40 -9.49 9.84
CA GLU A 41 14.93 -9.39 11.21
C GLU A 41 14.37 -10.45 12.17
N ASN A 42 13.54 -11.37 11.68
CA ASN A 42 12.81 -12.36 12.47
C ASN A 42 11.91 -11.77 13.57
N ALA A 43 11.19 -10.71 13.25
CA ALA A 43 10.27 -10.06 14.18
C ALA A 43 9.16 -11.00 14.67
N GLU A 44 8.76 -10.81 15.92
CA GLU A 44 7.68 -11.55 16.57
C GLU A 44 6.33 -11.31 15.89
N ARG A 45 5.42 -12.28 16.07
CA ARG A 45 4.06 -12.24 15.53
C ARG A 45 3.33 -10.94 15.85
N GLU A 46 3.43 -10.48 17.09
CA GLU A 46 2.71 -9.29 17.55
C GLU A 46 3.17 -8.02 16.81
N GLU A 47 4.48 -7.85 16.62
CA GLU A 47 5.03 -6.69 15.92
C GLU A 47 4.58 -6.65 14.46
N LEU A 48 4.59 -7.81 13.78
CA LEU A 48 4.09 -7.93 12.41
C LEU A 48 2.59 -7.62 12.31
N MET A 49 1.77 -8.07 13.27
CA MET A 49 0.34 -7.78 13.31
C MET A 49 0.07 -6.28 13.54
N GLN A 50 0.82 -5.61 14.41
CA GLN A 50 0.73 -4.17 14.64
C GLN A 50 1.09 -3.38 13.36
N LEU A 51 2.18 -3.76 12.68
CA LEU A 51 2.58 -3.15 11.41
C LEU A 51 1.56 -3.38 10.31
N LEU A 52 0.96 -4.57 10.26
CA LEU A 52 -0.10 -4.88 9.30
C LEU A 52 -1.32 -3.98 9.51
N SER A 53 -1.77 -3.80 10.76
CA SER A 53 -2.86 -2.87 11.11
C SER A 53 -2.55 -1.42 10.69
N LYS A 54 -1.33 -0.94 11.01
CA LYS A 54 -0.84 0.38 10.57
C LYS A 54 -0.83 0.51 9.04
N SER A 55 -0.41 -0.54 8.33
CA SER A 55 -0.39 -0.57 6.88
C SER A 55 -1.79 -0.45 6.27
N PHE A 56 -2.79 -1.14 6.84
CA PHE A 56 -4.17 -1.07 6.38
C PHE A 56 -4.75 0.32 6.57
N LYS A 57 -4.49 0.94 7.73
CA LYS A 57 -4.90 2.34 7.99
C LYS A 57 -4.33 3.30 6.95
N ILE A 58 -3.04 3.19 6.61
CA ILE A 58 -2.39 4.04 5.60
C ILE A 58 -3.02 3.83 4.21
N ILE A 59 -3.22 2.57 3.81
CA ILE A 59 -3.77 2.21 2.50
C ILE A 59 -5.22 2.70 2.37
N ASP A 60 -6.06 2.49 3.39
CA ASP A 60 -7.46 2.92 3.36
C ASP A 60 -7.59 4.45 3.43
N THR A 61 -6.68 5.14 4.12
CA THR A 61 -6.60 6.60 4.10
C THR A 61 -6.24 7.10 2.69
N ALA A 62 -5.24 6.51 2.04
CA ALA A 62 -4.86 6.88 0.67
C ALA A 62 -5.98 6.62 -0.34
N LYS A 63 -6.76 5.54 -0.15
CA LYS A 63 -7.95 5.23 -0.94
C LYS A 63 -9.03 6.31 -0.75
N SER A 64 -9.33 6.67 0.49
CA SER A 64 -10.34 7.69 0.83
C SER A 64 -10.00 9.07 0.24
N HIS A 65 -8.72 9.45 0.23
CA HIS A 65 -8.26 10.69 -0.41
C HIS A 65 -8.15 10.62 -1.94
N GLY A 66 -8.50 9.49 -2.56
CA GLY A 66 -8.40 9.30 -4.01
C GLY A 66 -6.97 9.24 -4.56
N ALA A 67 -5.97 9.05 -3.69
CA ALA A 67 -4.57 8.91 -4.11
C ALA A 67 -4.28 7.54 -4.76
N VAL A 68 -5.09 6.52 -4.42
CA VAL A 68 -5.04 5.17 -5.02
C VAL A 68 -6.44 4.63 -5.28
N HIS A 69 -6.59 3.79 -6.33
CA HIS A 69 -7.87 3.17 -6.66
C HIS A 69 -8.25 2.06 -5.66
N LYS A 70 -9.55 1.78 -5.50
CA LYS A 70 -10.07 0.75 -4.59
C LYS A 70 -9.45 -0.64 -4.83
N ASN A 71 -9.28 -1.03 -6.09
CA ASN A 71 -8.68 -2.32 -6.45
C ASN A 71 -7.17 -2.36 -6.13
N TYR A 72 -6.46 -1.24 -6.25
CA TYR A 72 -5.06 -1.17 -5.83
C TYR A 72 -4.94 -1.35 -4.32
N ALA A 73 -5.77 -0.65 -3.55
CA ALA A 73 -5.83 -0.78 -2.10
C ALA A 73 -6.12 -2.22 -1.68
N ALA A 74 -7.15 -2.85 -2.25
CA ALA A 74 -7.51 -4.25 -1.97
C ALA A 74 -6.37 -5.23 -2.28
N ARG A 75 -5.78 -5.15 -3.49
CA ARG A 75 -4.64 -5.99 -3.88
C ARG A 75 -3.45 -5.80 -2.94
N LYS A 76 -3.17 -4.56 -2.52
CA LYS A 76 -2.03 -4.27 -1.65
C LYS A 76 -2.23 -4.84 -0.25
N LYS A 77 -3.44 -4.72 0.32
CA LYS A 77 -3.78 -5.34 1.61
C LYS A 77 -3.65 -6.87 1.55
N SER A 78 -4.22 -7.49 0.52
CA SER A 78 -4.13 -8.94 0.29
C SER A 78 -2.67 -9.41 0.19
N LYS A 79 -1.83 -8.73 -0.60
CA LYS A 79 -0.40 -9.07 -0.72
C LYS A 79 0.38 -8.97 0.60
N LEU A 80 0.14 -7.91 1.39
CA LEU A 80 0.83 -7.75 2.68
C LEU A 80 0.38 -8.82 3.68
N HIS A 81 -0.92 -9.07 3.75
CA HIS A 81 -1.49 -10.11 4.61
C HIS A 81 -0.95 -11.50 4.26
N LEU A 82 -0.97 -11.86 2.97
CA LEU A 82 -0.46 -13.15 2.49
C LEU A 82 1.04 -13.32 2.82
N LYS A 83 1.83 -12.25 2.70
CA LYS A 83 3.26 -12.27 3.03
C LYS A 83 3.49 -12.56 4.52
N VAL A 84 2.80 -11.85 5.41
CA VAL A 84 2.90 -12.07 6.86
C VAL A 84 2.40 -13.48 7.22
N LYS A 85 1.25 -13.91 6.66
CA LYS A 85 0.70 -15.25 6.88
C LYS A 85 1.67 -16.35 6.45
N LYS A 86 2.32 -16.20 5.30
CA LYS A 86 3.34 -17.13 4.80
C LYS A 86 4.54 -17.20 5.75
N TYR A 87 4.98 -16.05 6.28
CA TYR A 87 6.08 -16.00 7.24
C TYR A 87 5.73 -16.69 8.57
N LEU A 88 4.52 -16.47 9.08
CA LEU A 88 4.03 -17.09 10.32
C LEU A 88 3.69 -18.58 10.18
N GLY A 89 3.84 -19.18 8.99
CA GLY A 89 3.55 -20.60 8.75
C GLY A 89 2.06 -20.97 8.77
N GLU A 90 1.16 -19.99 8.78
CA GLU A 90 -0.29 -20.22 8.89
C GLU A 90 -0.96 -20.56 7.54
N MET A 91 -0.17 -20.81 6.50
CA MET A 91 -0.71 -21.18 5.19
C MET A 91 -1.19 -22.63 5.24
N ALA A 92 -2.50 -22.83 5.06
CA ALA A 92 -3.05 -24.17 4.83
C ALA A 92 -2.30 -24.81 3.64
N PRO A 93 -2.04 -26.13 3.68
CA PRO A 93 -1.40 -26.82 2.56
C PRO A 93 -2.22 -26.52 1.30
N GLU A 94 -1.53 -26.09 0.26
CA GLU A 94 -2.11 -25.66 -0.99
C GLU A 94 -3.00 -26.80 -1.51
N SER A 95 -4.32 -26.61 -1.53
CA SER A 95 -5.20 -27.47 -2.32
C SER A 95 -4.72 -27.31 -3.76
N SER A 96 -4.17 -28.39 -4.31
CA SER A 96 -3.62 -28.48 -5.67
C SER A 96 -4.44 -27.66 -6.66
N PRO A 97 -3.81 -26.97 -7.63
CA PRO A 97 -4.57 -26.33 -8.70
C PRO A 97 -5.37 -27.45 -9.39
N VAL A 98 -6.69 -27.32 -9.37
CA VAL A 98 -7.58 -28.06 -10.29
C VAL A 98 -7.23 -27.53 -11.68
N ASN A 99 -6.22 -28.14 -12.30
CA ASN A 99 -6.03 -28.13 -13.74
C ASN A 99 -6.97 -29.21 -14.28
N GLU A 100 -8.12 -28.79 -14.78
CA GLU A 100 -8.87 -29.51 -15.81
C GLU A 100 -8.71 -28.76 -17.12
#